data_AF-A0A3D3MSL9-F1
#
_entry.id   AF-A0A3D3MSL9-F1
#
_cell.length_a   1.000
_cell.length_b   1.000
_cell.length_c   1.000
_cell.angle_alpha   90.00
_cell.angle_beta   90.00
_cell.angle_gamma   90.00
#
_symmetry.space_group_name_H-M   'P 1'
#
loop_
_entity.id
_entity.type
_entity.pdbx_description
1 polymer ?
#
loop_
_entity_poly.entity_id
_entity_poly.type
_entity_poly.pdbx_seq_one_letter_code
_entity_poly.pdbx_strand_id
1 'polypeptide(L)'
;MWQQYMDFLHTKERRPSKYRMEERDLVNWVKHNRKLINKGIFKESRKEKFDELLAEAAKYQRVNQYQYTDGSKCVRKKHKKSAIDLSMEPKDLWDPA
;
A
#
# COMPACT_ATOMS: atom_id res chain seq x y z
N MET A 1 -6.99 -16.73 -8.04
CA MET A 1 -6.32 -15.56 -7.45
C MET A 1 -7.22 -14.72 -6.56
N TRP A 2 -8.38 -14.20 -7.03
CA TRP A 2 -9.28 -13.40 -6.16
C TRP A 2 -9.75 -14.19 -4.93
N GLN A 3 -10.29 -15.40 -5.13
CA GLN A 3 -10.78 -16.26 -4.05
C GLN A 3 -9.67 -16.57 -3.04
N GLN A 4 -8.52 -17.04 -3.51
CA GLN A 4 -7.34 -17.32 -2.68
C GLN A 4 -6.89 -16.10 -1.85
N TYR A 5 -7.04 -14.89 -2.38
CA TYR A 5 -6.72 -13.67 -1.64
C TYR A 5 -7.75 -13.40 -0.54
N MET A 6 -9.05 -13.54 -0.82
CA MET A 6 -10.10 -13.42 0.20
C MET A 6 -9.95 -14.49 1.28
N ASP A 7 -9.73 -15.74 0.90
CA ASP A 7 -9.50 -16.84 1.84
C ASP A 7 -8.29 -16.54 2.73
N PHE A 8 -7.22 -15.97 2.16
CA PHE A 8 -6.06 -15.53 2.93
C PHE A 8 -6.40 -14.43 3.93
N LEU A 9 -7.17 -13.41 3.52
CA LEU A 9 -7.60 -12.33 4.40
C LEU A 9 -8.40 -12.87 5.60
N HIS A 10 -9.37 -13.75 5.35
CA HIS A 10 -10.20 -14.33 6.40
C HIS A 10 -9.43 -15.31 7.30
N THR A 11 -8.49 -16.09 6.74
CA THR A 11 -7.73 -17.09 7.51
C THR A 11 -6.62 -16.49 8.36
N LYS A 12 -5.94 -15.45 7.83
CA LYS A 12 -4.77 -14.86 8.49
C LYS A 12 -5.08 -13.52 9.17
N GLU A 13 -6.27 -12.97 8.96
CA GLU A 13 -6.72 -11.67 9.47
C GLU A 13 -5.73 -10.52 9.19
N ARG A 14 -4.98 -10.63 8.10
CA ARG A 14 -3.96 -9.65 7.69
C ARG A 14 -3.79 -9.62 6.18
N ARG A 15 -3.19 -8.54 5.68
CA ARG A 15 -2.80 -8.44 4.27
C ARG A 15 -1.59 -9.34 3.94
N PRO A 16 -1.54 -9.92 2.73
CA PRO A 16 -0.36 -10.61 2.21
C PRO A 16 0.90 -9.72 2.21
N SER A 17 2.04 -10.32 2.53
CA SER A 17 3.34 -9.69 2.64
C SER A 17 4.20 -9.98 1.41
N LYS A 18 4.95 -8.98 0.94
CA LYS A 18 5.89 -9.16 -0.19
C LYS A 18 7.14 -9.97 0.16
N TYR A 19 7.41 -10.20 1.45
CA TYR A 19 8.66 -10.82 1.91
C TYR A 19 8.56 -12.34 2.00
N ARG A 20 7.37 -12.89 2.12
CA ARG A 20 7.14 -14.35 2.15
C ARG A 20 6.90 -14.83 0.73
N MET A 21 7.67 -15.82 0.28
CA MET A 21 7.60 -16.30 -1.11
C MET A 21 6.20 -16.81 -1.47
N GLU A 22 5.57 -17.57 -0.59
CA GLU A 22 4.20 -18.10 -0.76
C GLU A 22 3.15 -16.99 -0.96
N GLU A 23 3.38 -15.81 -0.37
CA GLU A 23 2.44 -14.68 -0.42
C GLU A 23 2.74 -13.70 -1.57
N ARG A 24 3.92 -13.82 -2.20
CA ARG A 24 4.36 -12.90 -3.25
C ARG A 24 3.44 -12.92 -4.45
N ASP A 25 2.92 -14.08 -4.82
CA ASP A 25 2.04 -14.22 -5.98
C ASP A 25 0.73 -13.46 -5.78
N LEU A 26 0.17 -13.51 -4.56
CA LEU A 26 -1.02 -12.73 -4.18
C LEU A 26 -0.74 -11.23 -4.25
N VAL A 27 0.41 -10.78 -3.74
CA VAL A 27 0.81 -9.36 -3.79
C VAL A 27 1.03 -8.90 -5.22
N ASN A 28 1.73 -9.70 -6.03
CA ASN A 28 2.02 -9.37 -7.43
C ASN A 28 0.75 -9.32 -8.27
N TRP A 29 -0.19 -10.24 -8.04
CA TRP A 29 -1.49 -10.25 -8.69
C TRP A 29 -2.28 -8.96 -8.41
N VAL A 30 -2.39 -8.55 -7.13
CA VAL A 30 -3.05 -7.27 -6.79
C VAL A 30 -2.33 -6.08 -7.42
N LYS A 31 -1.00 -6.04 -7.38
CA LYS A 31 -0.21 -4.95 -8.02
C LYS A 31 -0.43 -4.89 -9.52
N HIS A 32 -0.48 -6.04 -10.19
CA HIS A 32 -0.71 -6.12 -11.63
C HIS A 32 -2.10 -5.59 -12.01
N ASN A 33 -3.15 -6.03 -11.32
CA ASN A 33 -4.52 -5.56 -11.58
C ASN A 33 -4.67 -4.06 -11.32
N ARG A 34 -4.03 -3.53 -10.28
CA ARG A 34 -4.03 -2.09 -9.99
C ARG A 34 -3.38 -1.29 -11.12
N LYS A 35 -2.31 -1.80 -11.73
CA LYS A 35 -1.71 -1.20 -12.93
C LYS A 35 -2.66 -1.23 -14.12
N LEU A 36 -3.40 -2.31 -14.33
CA LEU A 36 -4.38 -2.41 -15.42
C LEU A 36 -5.56 -1.44 -15.23
N ILE A 37 -6.04 -1.27 -14.00
CA ILE A 37 -7.10 -0.31 -13.66
C ILE A 37 -6.63 1.11 -13.94
N ASN A 38 -5.41 1.47 -13.49
CA ASN A 38 -4.84 2.79 -13.75
C ASN A 38 -4.62 3.06 -15.26
N LYS A 39 -4.44 2.02 -16.06
CA LYS A 39 -4.34 2.12 -17.52
C LYS A 39 -5.70 2.18 -18.24
N GLY A 40 -6.81 1.96 -17.53
CA GLY A 40 -8.16 1.90 -18.13
C GLY A 40 -8.44 0.66 -18.98
N ILE A 41 -7.55 -0.35 -18.96
CA ILE A 41 -7.68 -1.58 -19.78
C ILE A 41 -8.46 -2.67 -19.00
N PHE A 42 -8.73 -2.44 -17.72
CA PHE A 42 -9.37 -3.43 -16.87
C PHE A 42 -10.87 -3.55 -17.14
N LYS A 43 -11.35 -4.77 -17.36
CA LYS A 43 -12.76 -5.05 -17.62
C LYS A 43 -13.63 -4.62 -16.43
N GLU A 44 -14.65 -3.79 -16.68
CA GLU A 44 -15.53 -3.22 -15.66
C GLU A 44 -16.21 -4.29 -14.79
N SER A 45 -16.70 -5.37 -15.41
CA SER A 45 -17.34 -6.48 -14.66
C SER A 45 -16.40 -7.19 -13.67
N ARG A 46 -15.08 -7.05 -13.82
CA ARG A 46 -14.09 -7.58 -12.87
C ARG A 46 -13.64 -6.52 -11.86
N LYS A 47 -13.86 -5.25 -12.17
CA LYS A 47 -13.48 -4.11 -11.33
C LYS A 47 -14.28 -4.11 -10.04
N GLU A 48 -15.59 -4.36 -10.12
CA GLU A 48 -16.47 -4.46 -8.94
C GLU A 48 -15.96 -5.46 -7.91
N LYS A 49 -15.64 -6.69 -8.35
CA LYS A 49 -15.05 -7.72 -7.48
C LYS A 49 -13.70 -7.30 -6.91
N PHE A 50 -12.89 -6.61 -7.71
CA PHE A 50 -11.59 -6.13 -7.25
C PHE A 50 -11.72 -5.02 -6.21
N ASP A 51 -12.68 -4.12 -6.37
CA ASP A 51 -13.00 -3.04 -5.44
C ASP A 51 -13.55 -3.60 -4.12
N GLU A 52 -14.40 -4.63 -4.18
CA GLU A 52 -14.85 -5.41 -3.02
C GLU A 52 -13.66 -6.00 -2.25
N LEU A 53 -12.72 -6.63 -2.96
CA LEU A 53 -11.50 -7.16 -2.34
C LEU A 53 -10.63 -6.07 -1.72
N LEU A 54 -10.52 -4.90 -2.36
CA LEU A 54 -9.76 -3.79 -1.79
C LEU A 54 -10.42 -3.22 -0.53
N ALA A 55 -11.76 -3.14 -0.52
CA ALA A 55 -12.55 -2.72 0.64
C ALA A 55 -12.40 -3.71 1.80
N GLU A 56 -12.51 -5.01 1.54
CA GLU A 56 -12.29 -6.06 2.53
C GLU A 56 -10.85 -6.04 3.05
N ALA A 57 -9.87 -5.97 2.14
CA ALA A 57 -8.47 -5.85 2.50
C ALA A 57 -8.19 -4.61 3.35
N ALA A 58 -8.93 -3.51 3.19
CA ALA A 58 -8.72 -2.27 3.95
C ALA A 58 -9.08 -2.41 5.44
N LYS A 59 -9.93 -3.38 5.80
CA LYS A 59 -10.23 -3.71 7.20
C LYS A 59 -9.02 -4.29 7.93
N TYR A 60 -8.14 -4.97 7.20
CA TYR A 60 -6.99 -5.67 7.77
C TYR A 60 -5.72 -4.80 7.77
N GLN A 61 -4.93 -4.93 8.84
CA GLN A 61 -3.66 -4.23 8.98
C GLN A 61 -2.66 -4.70 7.91
N ARG A 62 -1.93 -3.74 7.34
CA ARG A 62 -0.79 -4.03 6.46
C ARG A 62 0.44 -4.24 7.34
N VAL A 63 1.01 -5.43 7.30
CA VAL A 63 2.27 -5.71 8.00
C VAL A 63 3.38 -4.85 7.40
N ASN A 64 3.92 -3.93 8.21
CA ASN A 64 5.12 -3.18 7.84
C ASN A 64 6.35 -4.03 8.17
N GLN A 65 7.40 -3.99 7.34
CA GLN A 65 8.63 -4.77 7.58
C GLN A 65 9.28 -4.45 8.94
N TYR A 66 9.01 -3.24 9.48
CA TYR A 66 9.51 -2.74 10.76
C TYR A 66 8.49 -2.84 11.90
N GLN A 67 7.42 -3.63 11.76
CA GLN A 67 6.58 -3.96 12.92
C GLN A 67 7.35 -4.97 13.78
N TYR A 68 8.00 -4.45 14.81
CA TYR A 68 8.62 -5.23 15.87
C TYR A 68 7.52 -5.90 16.71
N THR A 69 7.76 -7.13 17.16
CA THR A 69 6.81 -8.00 17.90
C THR A 69 6.51 -7.50 19.32
N ASP A 70 7.15 -6.42 19.74
CA ASP A 70 7.11 -5.79 21.06
C ASP A 70 6.02 -4.71 21.19
N GLY A 71 5.20 -4.47 20.16
CA GLY A 71 4.14 -3.47 20.20
C GLY A 71 4.65 -2.02 20.05
N SER A 72 5.94 -1.84 19.81
CA SER A 72 6.57 -0.55 19.56
C SER A 72 6.13 0.00 18.19
N LYS A 73 5.08 0.84 18.17
CA LYS A 73 4.71 1.59 16.95
C LYS A 73 5.83 2.56 16.61
N CYS A 74 6.47 2.42 15.45
CA CYS A 74 7.37 3.45 14.94
C CYS A 74 6.54 4.70 14.57
N VAL A 75 6.51 5.68 15.47
CA VAL A 75 5.89 6.98 15.19
C VAL A 75 6.75 7.66 14.12
N ARG A 76 6.30 7.62 12.87
CA ARG A 76 6.85 8.50 11.82
C ARG A 76 6.61 9.94 12.26
N LYS A 77 7.65 10.61 12.75
CA LYS A 77 7.60 12.06 12.97
C LYS A 77 7.30 12.71 11.62
N LYS A 78 6.11 13.30 11.49
CA LYS A 78 5.81 14.16 10.34
C LYS A 78 6.74 15.37 10.46
N HIS A 79 7.62 15.56 9.49
CA HIS A 79 8.36 16.81 9.38
C HIS A 79 7.33 17.90 9.08
N LYS A 80 7.08 18.79 10.04
CA LYS A 80 6.33 20.02 9.76
C LYS A 80 7.29 20.91 8.99
N LYS A 81 6.97 21.20 7.72
CA LYS A 81 7.67 22.26 6.98
C LYS A 81 7.58 23.53 7.81
N SER A 82 8.72 24.17 8.05
CA SER A 82 8.77 25.44 8.76
C SER A 82 8.14 26.53 7.90
N ALA A 83 7.70 27.64 8.49
CA ALA A 83 7.13 28.75 7.73
C ALA A 83 8.12 29.31 6.69
N ILE A 84 9.42 29.15 6.93
CA ILE A 84 10.52 29.56 6.06
C ILE A 84 10.56 28.71 4.78
N ASP A 85 10.28 27.40 4.88
CA ASP A 85 10.21 26.47 3.75
C ASP A 85 9.00 26.71 2.84
N LEU A 86 7.99 27.44 3.31
CA LEU A 86 6.78 27.79 2.55
C LEU A 86 6.92 29.10 1.77
N SER A 87 7.89 29.95 2.14
CA SER A 87 8.16 31.24 1.49
C SER A 87 9.34 31.20 0.51
N MET A 88 10.11 30.11 0.47
CA MET A 88 11.20 29.94 -0.49
C MET A 88 10.65 29.49 -1.85
N GLU A 89 10.94 30.27 -2.90
CA GLU A 89 10.64 29.83 -4.26
C GLU A 89 11.58 28.69 -4.68
N PRO A 90 11.14 27.72 -5.51
CA PRO A 90 11.93 26.54 -5.87
C PRO A 90 13.32 26.83 -6.46
N LYS A 91 13.53 28.03 -7.00
CA LYS A 91 14.82 28.48 -7.57
C LYS A 91 15.90 28.70 -6.50
N ASP A 92 15.51 29.00 -5.26
CA ASP A 92 16.44 29.34 -4.18
C ASP A 92 16.91 28.09 -3.40
N LEU A 93 16.41 26.91 -3.75
CA LEU A 93 16.70 25.65 -3.05
C LEU A 93 17.98 24.95 -3.55
N TRP A 94 18.60 25.45 -4.64
CA TRP A 94 19.71 24.76 -5.33
C TRP A 94 20.97 25.62 -5.54
N ASP A 95 21.08 26.81 -4.97
CA ASP A 95 22.34 27.56 -5.02
C ASP A 95 23.19 27.27 -3.76
N PRO A 96 24.20 26.36 -3.82
CA PRO A 96 25.22 26.33 -2.79
C PRO A 96 26.08 27.59 -2.93
N ALA A 97 26.01 28.45 -1.92
CA ALA A 97 26.92 29.58 -1.73
C ALA A 97 28.39 29.13 -1.64
#